data_AF-A0A1Z3UD91-F1
#
_entry.id   AF-A0A1Z3UD91-F1
#
_cell.length_a   1.000
_cell.length_b   1.000
_cell.length_c   1.000
_cell.angle_alpha   90.00
_cell.angle_beta   90.00
_cell.angle_gamma   90.00
#
_symmetry.space_group_name_H-M   'P 1'
#
loop_
_entity.id
_entity.type
_entity.pdbx_description
1 polymer ?
#
loop_
_entity_poly.entity_id
_entity_poly.type
_entity_poly.pdbx_seq_one_letter_code
_entity_poly.pdbx_strand_id
1 'polypeptide(L)'
;MSPEELAQRFPDYTIAPVGDLLLNVEGESIAFAYSTGITKGSGQLLLSHAALPSTLEAQVVTWDEFRNSAVKSDPRNHVFRGQCSQHRLRTSFHRTKRKNLAKYRDIDIDEIRRILSPILRHVFDKRDPFQTGALFSLIQHHGFPTPLLDWSYSPFVAAYFAFRSRPGARPNTDFVRIFQFDRFAYPRDLGADDRRMGRRDGPRLPATGGEVDG
;
A
#
# COMPACT_ATOMS: atom_id res chain seq x y z
N MET A 1 14.10 -11.56 -22.17
CA MET A 1 14.61 -12.87 -21.74
C MET A 1 14.43 -13.79 -22.93
N SER A 2 15.51 -14.27 -23.54
CA SER A 2 15.43 -15.15 -24.70
C SER A 2 15.00 -16.57 -24.27
N PRO A 3 14.49 -17.41 -25.18
CA PRO A 3 14.16 -18.81 -24.88
C PRO A 3 15.36 -19.62 -24.36
N GLU A 4 16.57 -19.29 -24.82
CA GLU A 4 17.82 -19.93 -24.40
C GLU A 4 18.20 -19.56 -22.96
N GLU A 5 18.00 -18.30 -22.55
CA GLU A 5 18.22 -17.84 -21.17
C GLU A 5 17.24 -18.51 -20.18
N LEU A 6 16.02 -18.82 -20.62
CA LEU A 6 15.00 -19.51 -19.83
C LEU A 6 15.36 -20.99 -19.63
N ALA A 7 15.84 -21.67 -20.68
CA ALA A 7 16.27 -23.06 -20.61
C ALA A 7 17.52 -23.25 -19.71
N GLN A 8 18.49 -22.32 -19.76
CA GLN A 8 19.64 -22.35 -18.85
C GLN A 8 19.25 -22.16 -17.38
N ARG A 9 18.22 -21.34 -17.12
CA ARG A 9 17.83 -20.96 -15.76
C ARG A 9 16.90 -21.98 -15.09
N PHE A 10 16.21 -22.79 -15.89
CA PHE A 10 15.28 -23.83 -15.45
C PHE A 10 15.48 -25.13 -16.24
N PRO A 11 16.62 -25.83 -16.04
CA PRO A 11 16.97 -27.02 -16.83
C PRO A 11 16.03 -28.20 -16.64
N ASP A 12 15.35 -28.29 -15.49
CA ASP A 12 14.41 -29.38 -15.19
C ASP A 12 12.99 -29.16 -15.77
N TYR A 13 12.75 -28.03 -16.42
CA TYR A 13 11.43 -27.65 -16.93
C TYR A 13 11.40 -27.59 -18.45
N THR A 14 10.47 -28.30 -19.06
CA THR A 14 10.21 -28.20 -20.50
C THR A 14 9.42 -26.92 -20.78
N ILE A 15 10.08 -25.91 -21.35
CA ILE A 15 9.48 -24.61 -21.67
C ILE A 15 9.11 -24.61 -23.15
N ALA A 16 7.84 -24.40 -23.46
CA ALA A 16 7.39 -24.31 -24.84
C ALA A 16 7.94 -23.02 -25.48
N PRO A 17 8.49 -23.08 -26.71
CA PRO A 17 9.11 -21.92 -27.36
C PRO A 17 8.07 -20.89 -27.84
N VAL A 18 6.83 -21.33 -28.06
CA VAL A 18 5.71 -20.52 -28.52
C VAL A 18 4.44 -20.93 -27.76
N GLY A 19 3.60 -19.96 -27.43
CA GLY A 19 2.30 -20.17 -26.82
C GLY A 19 1.31 -19.12 -27.29
N ASP A 20 0.09 -19.56 -27.59
CA ASP A 20 -1.02 -18.69 -27.92
C ASP A 20 -1.68 -18.22 -26.62
N LEU A 21 -1.94 -16.91 -26.55
CA LEU A 21 -2.64 -16.28 -25.43
C LEU A 21 -3.88 -15.56 -25.95
N LEU A 22 -5.05 -16.03 -25.54
CA LEU A 22 -6.32 -15.37 -25.76
C LEU A 22 -6.70 -14.62 -24.49
N LEU A 23 -6.96 -13.32 -24.64
CA LEU A 23 -7.42 -12.44 -23.58
C LEU A 23 -8.80 -11.92 -23.95
N ASN A 24 -9.82 -12.25 -23.14
CA ASN A 24 -11.15 -11.68 -23.26
C ASN A 24 -11.42 -10.76 -22.08
N VAL A 25 -11.81 -9.52 -22.35
CA VAL A 25 -12.14 -8.55 -21.32
C VAL A 25 -13.64 -8.61 -21.08
N GLU A 26 -14.04 -9.13 -19.92
CA GLU A 26 -15.43 -9.27 -19.51
C GLU A 26 -15.68 -8.32 -18.32
N GLY A 27 -16.01 -7.07 -18.62
CA GLY A 27 -16.28 -6.06 -17.60
C GLY A 27 -15.06 -5.78 -16.71
N GLU A 28 -15.12 -6.21 -15.45
CA GLU A 28 -14.06 -6.05 -14.44
C GLU A 28 -13.06 -7.22 -14.37
N SER A 29 -13.22 -8.24 -15.21
CA SER A 29 -12.29 -9.37 -15.27
C SER A 29 -11.70 -9.54 -16.67
N ILE A 30 -10.48 -10.05 -16.73
CA ILE A 30 -9.83 -10.50 -17.96
C ILE A 30 -9.77 -12.02 -17.86
N ALA A 31 -10.65 -12.70 -18.61
CA ALA A 31 -10.52 -14.12 -18.82
C ALA A 31 -9.32 -14.34 -19.75
N PHE A 32 -8.38 -15.18 -19.34
CA PHE A 32 -7.27 -15.59 -20.18
C PHE A 32 -7.33 -17.09 -20.42
N ALA A 33 -7.08 -17.50 -21.66
CA ALA A 33 -6.81 -18.87 -22.01
C ALA A 33 -5.47 -18.91 -22.73
N TYR A 34 -4.60 -19.81 -22.31
CA TYR A 34 -3.32 -20.01 -22.97
C TYR A 34 -3.19 -21.45 -23.44
N SER A 35 -2.55 -21.61 -24.59
CA SER A 35 -2.24 -22.91 -25.17
C SER A 35 -0.80 -22.88 -25.65
N THR A 36 0.03 -23.73 -25.05
CA THR A 36 1.39 -23.97 -25.51
C THR A 36 1.49 -25.38 -26.08
N GLY A 37 2.61 -25.70 -26.73
CA GLY A 37 2.88 -27.07 -27.22
C GLY A 37 2.97 -28.13 -26.11
N ILE A 38 2.93 -27.74 -24.83
CA ILE A 38 3.14 -28.63 -23.68
C ILE A 38 1.95 -28.58 -22.70
N THR A 39 1.27 -27.43 -22.57
CA THR A 39 0.16 -27.29 -21.63
C THR A 39 -0.89 -26.30 -22.12
N LYS A 40 -2.12 -26.48 -21.63
CA LYS A 40 -3.22 -25.54 -21.83
C LYS A 40 -3.79 -25.19 -20.47
N GLY A 41 -4.16 -23.93 -20.29
CA GLY A 41 -4.75 -23.45 -19.07
C GLY A 41 -5.67 -22.27 -19.32
N SER A 42 -6.56 -22.03 -18.38
CA SER A 42 -7.37 -20.82 -18.38
C SER A 42 -7.49 -20.30 -16.96
N GLY A 43 -7.80 -19.01 -16.85
CA GLY A 43 -8.03 -18.35 -15.60
C GLY A 43 -8.67 -17.00 -15.80
N GLN A 44 -8.93 -16.32 -14.69
CA GLN A 44 -9.44 -14.96 -14.71
C GLN A 44 -8.51 -14.07 -13.90
N LEU A 45 -8.24 -12.90 -14.43
CA LEU A 45 -7.51 -11.83 -13.76
C LEU A 45 -8.52 -10.73 -13.42
N LEU A 46 -8.60 -10.34 -12.16
CA LEU A 46 -9.41 -9.20 -11.76
C LEU A 46 -8.69 -7.91 -12.12
N LEU A 47 -9.41 -6.96 -12.73
CA LEU A 47 -8.90 -5.62 -12.98
C LEU A 47 -8.66 -4.91 -11.65
N SER A 48 -7.63 -4.07 -11.63
CA SER A 48 -7.25 -3.37 -10.41
C SER A 48 -8.16 -2.17 -10.17
N HIS A 49 -8.94 -2.20 -9.08
CA HIS A 49 -9.69 -1.04 -8.58
C HIS A 49 -8.80 0.01 -7.89
N ALA A 50 -7.50 0.06 -8.19
CA ALA A 50 -6.57 0.98 -7.53
C ALA A 50 -6.84 2.45 -7.87
N ALA A 51 -7.51 2.72 -9.00
CA ALA A 51 -7.94 4.06 -9.40
C ALA A 51 -9.29 4.47 -8.80
N LEU A 52 -10.05 3.54 -8.22
CA LEU A 52 -11.33 3.86 -7.61
C LEU A 52 -11.17 4.56 -6.25
N PRO A 53 -12.18 5.31 -5.80
CA PRO A 53 -12.23 5.89 -4.45
C PRO A 53 -12.07 4.83 -3.35
N SER A 54 -11.85 5.32 -2.13
CA SER A 54 -11.81 4.45 -0.95
C SER A 54 -13.15 3.73 -0.80
N THR A 55 -13.11 2.42 -0.55
CA THR A 55 -14.29 1.62 -0.18
C THR A 55 -14.59 1.68 1.31
N LEU A 56 -13.75 2.35 2.10
CA LEU A 56 -13.99 2.60 3.52
C LEU A 56 -15.03 3.71 3.65
N GLU A 57 -16.13 3.40 4.34
CA GLU A 57 -17.15 4.37 4.72
C GLU A 57 -16.58 5.34 5.76
N ALA A 58 -16.63 6.63 5.45
CA ALA A 58 -16.19 7.68 6.36
C ALA A 58 -17.39 8.18 7.17
N GLN A 59 -17.16 8.44 8.46
CA GLN A 59 -18.10 9.13 9.33
C GLN A 59 -17.77 10.63 9.31
N VAL A 60 -18.74 11.45 8.93
CA VAL A 60 -18.59 12.91 8.98
C VAL A 60 -18.82 13.37 10.41
N VAL A 61 -17.84 14.06 11.01
CA VAL A 61 -17.93 14.59 12.37
C VAL A 61 -17.47 16.06 12.41
N THR A 62 -17.88 16.77 13.44
CA THR A 62 -17.37 18.12 13.70
C THR A 62 -16.02 18.07 14.44
N TRP A 63 -15.31 19.21 14.49
CA TRP A 63 -14.06 19.30 15.25
C TRP A 63 -14.24 18.98 16.73
N ASP A 64 -15.34 19.42 17.32
CA ASP A 64 -15.62 19.16 18.74
C ASP A 64 -15.96 17.70 19.00
N GLU A 65 -16.71 17.05 18.11
CA GLU A 65 -16.95 15.60 18.18
C GLU A 65 -15.67 14.80 18.04
N PHE A 66 -14.82 15.13 17.06
CA PHE A 66 -13.52 14.50 16.88
C PHE A 66 -12.64 14.67 18.12
N ARG A 67 -12.51 15.89 18.65
CA ARG A 67 -11.73 16.19 19.86
C ARG A 67 -12.23 15.38 21.04
N ASN A 68 -13.55 15.36 21.26
CA ASN A 68 -14.17 14.61 22.36
C ASN A 68 -13.92 13.11 22.26
N SER A 69 -14.00 12.53 21.05
CA SER A 69 -13.68 11.13 20.80
C SER A 69 -12.20 10.83 21.02
N ALA A 70 -11.33 11.68 20.46
CA ALA A 70 -9.87 11.54 20.55
C ALA A 70 -9.36 11.57 21.99
N VAL A 71 -9.90 12.46 22.84
CA VAL A 71 -9.52 12.56 24.27
C VAL A 71 -10.01 11.36 25.08
N LYS A 72 -11.17 10.79 24.74
CA LYS A 72 -11.71 9.60 25.42
C LYS A 72 -11.00 8.31 25.00
N SER A 73 -10.39 8.29 23.81
CA SER A 73 -9.67 7.12 23.30
C SER A 73 -8.35 6.90 24.05
N ASP A 74 -8.03 5.65 24.38
CA ASP A 74 -6.70 5.32 24.91
C ASP A 74 -5.64 5.53 23.81
N PRO A 75 -4.65 6.42 24.03
CA PRO A 75 -3.59 6.70 23.05
C PRO A 75 -2.76 5.49 22.65
N ARG A 76 -2.76 4.42 23.45
CA ARG A 76 -2.00 3.19 23.17
C ARG A 76 -2.71 2.27 22.19
N ASN A 77 -4.04 2.37 22.11
CA ASN A 77 -4.87 1.47 21.32
C ASN A 77 -4.89 1.85 19.85
N HIS A 78 -4.80 3.15 19.56
CA HIS A 78 -4.98 3.67 18.22
C HIS A 78 -3.74 4.39 17.72
N VAL A 79 -3.55 4.30 16.40
CA VAL A 79 -2.69 5.21 15.66
C VAL A 79 -3.49 5.93 14.60
N PHE A 80 -3.10 7.17 14.35
CA PHE A 80 -3.83 8.10 13.52
C PHE A 80 -2.97 8.56 12.35
N ARG A 81 -3.62 8.82 11.21
CA ARG A 81 -2.97 9.45 10.05
C ARG A 81 -3.88 10.50 9.44
N GLY A 82 -3.38 11.73 9.38
CA GLY A 82 -4.05 12.81 8.66
C GLY A 82 -3.77 12.79 7.17
N GLN A 83 -4.78 13.09 6.38
CA GLN A 83 -4.69 13.28 4.95
C GLN A 83 -5.52 14.49 4.53
N CYS A 84 -4.89 15.41 3.80
CA CYS A 84 -5.52 16.62 3.28
C CYS A 84 -6.50 16.40 2.11
N SER A 85 -6.73 15.14 1.72
CA SER A 85 -7.57 14.77 0.59
C SER A 85 -8.38 13.52 0.90
N GLN A 86 -9.54 13.40 0.27
CA GLN A 86 -10.42 12.24 0.37
C GLN A 86 -9.95 11.03 -0.45
N HIS A 87 -8.72 11.06 -0.98
CA HIS A 87 -8.18 9.93 -1.73
C HIS A 87 -7.99 8.69 -0.83
N ARG A 88 -7.98 7.52 -1.46
CA ARG A 88 -7.71 6.25 -0.80
C ARG A 88 -6.35 6.27 -0.09
N LEU A 89 -6.28 5.63 1.08
CA LEU A 89 -5.05 5.45 1.82
C LEU A 89 -4.05 4.62 0.99
N ARG A 90 -2.99 5.27 0.50
CA ARG A 90 -1.93 4.65 -0.33
C ARG A 90 -0.58 5.22 0.04
N THR A 91 0.46 4.38 0.00
CA THR A 91 1.85 4.82 0.17
C THR A 91 2.32 5.60 -1.07
N SER A 92 3.39 6.38 -0.96
CA SER A 92 3.98 7.07 -2.11
C SER A 92 4.43 6.09 -3.20
N PHE A 93 4.99 4.94 -2.82
CA PHE A 93 5.32 3.86 -3.75
C PHE A 93 4.10 3.39 -4.56
N HIS A 94 2.98 3.07 -3.91
CA HIS A 94 1.81 2.55 -4.63
C HIS A 94 1.17 3.60 -5.54
N ARG A 95 1.29 4.89 -5.24
CA ARG A 95 0.82 5.97 -6.13
C ARG A 95 1.56 5.99 -7.48
N THR A 96 2.77 5.44 -7.55
CA THR A 96 3.53 5.30 -8.82
C THR A 96 3.02 4.16 -9.73
N LYS A 97 1.89 3.53 -9.40
CA LYS A 97 1.34 2.32 -10.07
C LYS A 97 2.21 1.06 -9.92
N ARG A 98 3.26 1.11 -9.11
CA ARG A 98 4.08 -0.05 -8.75
C ARG A 98 3.43 -0.80 -7.56
N LYS A 99 3.55 -2.13 -7.58
CA LYS A 99 2.94 -3.04 -6.57
C LYS A 99 3.84 -4.19 -6.13
N ASN A 100 4.97 -4.40 -6.80
CA ASN A 100 5.87 -5.51 -6.49
C ASN A 100 6.87 -5.09 -5.42
N LEU A 101 6.56 -5.43 -4.16
CA LEU A 101 7.41 -5.10 -3.01
C LEU A 101 8.73 -5.87 -2.99
N ALA A 102 8.76 -7.09 -3.52
CA ALA A 102 9.99 -7.88 -3.63
C ALA A 102 10.99 -7.20 -4.59
N LYS A 103 10.53 -6.79 -5.77
CA LYS A 103 11.36 -6.01 -6.72
C LYS A 103 11.78 -4.67 -6.13
N TYR A 104 10.89 -3.97 -5.42
CA TYR A 104 11.26 -2.73 -4.73
C TYR A 104 12.40 -2.98 -3.74
N ARG A 105 12.26 -4.00 -2.89
CA ARG A 105 13.26 -4.34 -1.88
C ARG A 105 14.58 -4.81 -2.49
N ASP A 106 14.55 -5.65 -3.52
CA ASP A 106 15.73 -6.39 -4.00
C ASP A 106 16.42 -5.75 -5.20
N ILE A 107 15.74 -4.82 -5.87
CA ILE A 107 16.29 -4.09 -7.01
C ILE A 107 16.44 -2.62 -6.62
N ASP A 108 15.33 -1.93 -6.33
CA ASP A 108 15.38 -0.48 -6.12
C ASP A 108 16.20 -0.10 -4.89
N ILE A 109 15.99 -0.75 -3.74
CA ILE A 109 16.74 -0.42 -2.53
C ILE A 109 18.23 -0.74 -2.68
N ASP A 110 18.58 -1.81 -3.37
CA ASP A 110 19.99 -2.15 -3.57
C ASP A 110 20.68 -1.20 -4.58
N GLU A 111 19.96 -0.76 -5.61
CA GLU A 111 20.39 0.33 -6.51
C GLU A 111 20.60 1.65 -5.76
N ILE A 112 19.63 2.05 -4.94
CA ILE A 112 19.72 3.27 -4.13
C ILE A 112 20.92 3.20 -3.18
N ARG A 113 21.11 2.06 -2.50
CA ARG A 113 22.26 1.85 -1.62
C ARG A 113 23.55 2.02 -2.39
N ARG A 114 23.68 1.40 -3.56
CA ARG A 114 24.86 1.54 -4.44
C ARG A 114 25.13 3.00 -4.84
N ILE A 115 24.09 3.79 -5.14
CA ILE A 115 24.22 5.20 -5.53
C ILE A 115 24.57 6.09 -4.33
N LEU A 116 23.98 5.81 -3.16
CA LEU A 116 24.16 6.64 -1.96
C LEU A 116 25.43 6.31 -1.18
N SER A 117 25.93 5.08 -1.26
CA SER A 117 27.10 4.64 -0.48
C SER A 117 28.38 5.45 -0.73
N PRO A 118 28.67 5.94 -1.97
CA PRO A 118 29.81 6.84 -2.22
C PRO A 118 29.57 8.28 -1.74
N ILE A 119 28.30 8.71 -1.66
CA ILE A 119 27.91 10.08 -1.34
C ILE A 119 27.86 10.28 0.18
N LEU A 120 27.38 9.26 0.89
CA LEU A 120 27.19 9.28 2.33
C LEU A 120 28.43 8.73 3.03
N ARG A 121 28.77 9.30 4.19
CA ARG A 121 29.83 8.79 5.06
C ARG A 121 29.47 7.46 5.75
N HIS A 122 28.24 6.98 5.56
CA HIS A 122 27.70 5.79 6.21
C HIS A 122 27.16 4.83 5.15
N VAL A 123 27.53 3.54 5.28
CA VAL A 123 27.01 2.46 4.46
C VAL A 123 25.91 1.76 5.23
N PHE A 124 24.68 1.80 4.70
CA PHE A 124 23.54 1.12 5.31
C PHE A 124 23.57 -0.38 4.99
N ASP A 125 23.66 -1.24 5.99
CA ASP A 125 23.48 -2.69 5.86
C ASP A 125 21.97 -3.03 5.83
N LYS A 126 21.51 -3.60 4.71
CA LYS A 126 20.11 -4.04 4.53
C LYS A 126 19.73 -5.23 5.41
N ARG A 127 20.70 -5.95 5.98
CA ARG A 127 20.45 -7.04 6.93
C ARG A 127 20.15 -6.53 8.33
N ASP A 128 20.55 -5.30 8.64
CA ASP A 128 20.24 -4.64 9.89
C ASP A 128 18.91 -3.85 9.74
N PRO A 129 17.86 -4.21 10.50
CA PRO A 129 16.58 -3.52 10.45
C PRO A 129 16.66 -2.03 10.81
N PHE A 130 17.55 -1.63 11.73
CA PHE A 130 17.70 -0.24 12.14
C PHE A 130 18.34 0.59 11.04
N GLN A 131 19.39 0.07 10.40
CA GLN A 131 20.03 0.75 9.27
C GLN A 131 19.13 0.79 8.04
N THR A 132 18.36 -0.28 7.81
CA THR A 132 17.31 -0.28 6.78
C THR A 132 16.28 0.82 7.08
N GLY A 133 15.75 0.88 8.30
CA GLY A 133 14.82 1.94 8.71
C GLY A 133 15.39 3.35 8.54
N ALA A 134 16.67 3.55 8.87
CA ALA A 134 17.37 4.82 8.68
C ALA A 134 17.47 5.20 7.19
N LEU A 135 17.83 4.25 6.32
CA LEU A 135 17.85 4.45 4.88
C LEU A 135 16.46 4.83 4.34
N PHE A 136 15.42 4.10 4.75
CA PHE A 136 14.04 4.40 4.34
C PHE A 136 13.60 5.80 4.80
N SER A 137 13.98 6.20 6.01
CA SER A 137 13.68 7.54 6.53
C SER A 137 14.39 8.62 5.71
N LEU A 138 15.67 8.40 5.36
CA LEU A 138 16.45 9.32 4.53
C LEU A 138 15.82 9.50 3.15
N ILE A 139 15.55 8.41 2.43
CA ILE A 139 15.01 8.49 1.07
C ILE A 139 13.60 9.09 1.06
N GLN A 140 12.78 8.79 2.07
CA GLN A 140 11.45 9.38 2.22
C GLN A 140 11.53 10.89 2.46
N HIS A 141 12.49 11.35 3.28
CA HIS A 141 12.73 12.78 3.52
C HIS A 141 13.09 13.52 2.21
N HIS A 142 13.84 12.87 1.32
CA HIS A 142 14.20 13.41 0.01
C HIS A 142 13.15 13.14 -1.09
N GLY A 143 11.95 12.66 -0.73
CA GLY A 143 10.83 12.50 -1.66
C GLY A 143 10.84 11.23 -2.50
N PHE A 144 11.75 10.29 -2.23
CA PHE A 144 11.74 9.00 -2.91
C PHE A 144 10.46 8.21 -2.54
N PRO A 145 9.77 7.58 -3.50
CA PRO A 145 8.55 6.82 -3.21
C PRO A 145 8.83 5.57 -2.36
N THR A 146 8.30 5.52 -1.13
CA THR A 146 8.45 4.39 -0.21
C THR A 146 7.12 3.63 -0.01
N PRO A 147 7.17 2.33 0.31
CA PRO A 147 6.00 1.55 0.71
C PRO A 147 5.58 1.82 2.17
N LEU A 148 6.03 2.92 2.76
CA LEU A 148 5.72 3.29 4.14
C LEU A 148 4.60 4.33 4.22
N LEU A 149 3.90 4.31 5.35
CA LEU A 149 2.92 5.33 5.74
C LEU A 149 3.34 5.86 7.11
N ASP A 150 3.27 7.17 7.25
CA ASP A 150 3.46 7.87 8.52
C ASP A 150 2.19 7.76 9.36
N TRP A 151 2.34 7.23 10.56
CA TRP A 151 1.27 7.14 11.56
C TRP A 151 1.75 7.84 12.82
N SER A 152 0.83 8.44 13.56
CA SER A 152 1.11 9.09 14.85
C SER A 152 0.22 8.52 15.94
N TYR A 153 0.75 8.39 17.15
CA TYR A 153 -0.04 8.09 18.34
C TYR A 153 -0.90 9.28 18.79
N SER A 154 -0.60 10.50 18.31
CA SER A 154 -1.36 11.69 18.65
C SER A 154 -2.42 11.98 17.59
N PRO A 155 -3.72 11.93 17.95
CA PRO A 155 -4.79 12.32 17.04
C PRO A 155 -4.67 13.78 16.61
N PHE A 156 -4.13 14.65 17.47
CA PHE A 156 -3.93 16.07 17.16
C PHE A 156 -2.78 16.31 16.19
N VAL A 157 -1.70 15.50 16.25
CA VAL A 157 -0.63 15.56 15.24
C VAL A 157 -1.15 15.10 13.89
N ALA A 158 -1.95 14.03 13.85
CA ALA A 158 -2.62 13.60 12.63
C ALA A 158 -3.54 14.70 12.08
N ALA A 159 -4.38 15.31 12.92
CA ALA A 159 -5.23 16.42 12.51
C ALA A 159 -4.42 17.60 11.94
N TYR A 160 -3.33 18.01 12.60
CA TYR A 160 -2.45 19.06 12.09
C TYR A 160 -1.98 18.77 10.66
N PHE A 161 -1.51 17.56 10.36
CA PHE A 161 -1.12 17.20 8.99
C PHE A 161 -2.29 17.13 8.01
N ALA A 162 -3.49 16.76 8.47
CA ALA A 162 -4.69 16.77 7.65
C ALA A 162 -5.04 18.21 7.20
N PHE A 163 -4.90 19.19 8.09
CA PHE A 163 -5.20 20.61 7.81
C PHE A 163 -4.02 21.41 7.22
N ARG A 164 -2.77 21.01 7.45
CA ARG A 164 -1.55 21.79 7.11
C ARG A 164 -1.40 22.11 5.62
N SER A 165 -1.83 21.23 4.72
CA SER A 165 -1.59 21.36 3.28
C SER A 165 -2.58 22.29 2.54
N ARG A 166 -3.18 23.28 3.23
CA ARG A 166 -4.13 24.25 2.65
C ARG A 166 -3.56 25.67 2.40
N PRO A 167 -2.46 25.90 1.65
CA PRO A 167 -2.21 27.22 1.07
C PRO A 167 -3.02 27.36 -0.24
N GLY A 168 -4.08 28.18 -0.25
CA GLY A 168 -4.82 28.55 -1.47
C GLY A 168 -5.75 27.48 -2.07
N ALA A 169 -6.35 26.62 -1.24
CA ALA A 169 -7.24 25.55 -1.69
C ALA A 169 -8.43 26.09 -2.50
N ARG A 170 -8.68 25.48 -3.68
CA ARG A 170 -9.89 25.70 -4.46
C ARG A 170 -11.12 25.37 -3.60
N PRO A 171 -12.25 26.06 -3.75
CA PRO A 171 -13.41 26.03 -2.85
C PRO A 171 -14.27 24.75 -2.97
N ASN A 172 -13.69 23.56 -3.12
CA ASN A 172 -14.48 22.34 -3.32
C ASN A 172 -13.85 21.05 -2.74
N THR A 173 -13.17 21.16 -1.60
CA THR A 173 -12.89 20.00 -0.74
C THR A 173 -13.14 20.45 0.69
N ASP A 174 -14.41 20.40 1.11
CA ASP A 174 -14.86 20.95 2.40
C ASP A 174 -14.31 20.19 3.61
N PHE A 175 -13.68 19.04 3.35
CA PHE A 175 -13.34 18.08 4.38
C PHE A 175 -11.90 17.58 4.32
N VAL A 176 -11.36 17.27 5.50
CA VAL A 176 -10.10 16.55 5.68
C VAL A 176 -10.35 15.15 6.22
N ARG A 177 -9.45 14.20 5.92
CA ARG A 177 -9.61 12.82 6.38
C ARG A 177 -8.59 12.47 7.46
N ILE A 178 -9.08 11.88 8.55
CA ILE A 178 -8.25 11.28 9.58
C ILE A 178 -8.55 9.78 9.64
N PHE A 179 -7.53 8.96 9.35
CA PHE A 179 -7.62 7.53 9.53
C PHE A 179 -7.27 7.16 10.96
N GLN A 180 -8.06 6.27 11.54
CA GLN A 180 -7.81 5.63 12.83
C GLN A 180 -7.60 4.14 12.60
N PHE A 181 -6.54 3.59 13.19
CA PHE A 181 -6.22 2.17 13.13
C PHE A 181 -6.09 1.60 14.54
N ASP A 182 -6.89 0.58 14.86
CA ASP A 182 -6.82 -0.16 16.11
C ASP A 182 -5.72 -1.22 16.05
N ARG A 183 -4.68 -1.03 16.86
CA ARG A 183 -3.50 -1.89 16.89
C ARG A 183 -3.75 -3.23 17.59
N PHE A 184 -4.74 -3.31 18.47
CA PHE A 184 -5.05 -4.51 19.24
C PHE A 184 -6.12 -5.37 18.58
N ALA A 185 -7.06 -4.77 17.85
CA ALA A 185 -8.02 -5.52 17.04
C ALA A 185 -7.35 -6.25 15.88
N TYR A 186 -6.39 -5.62 15.21
CA TYR A 186 -5.77 -6.15 14.01
C TYR A 186 -5.18 -7.58 14.14
N PRO A 187 -4.37 -7.90 15.17
CA PRO A 187 -3.87 -9.28 15.34
C PRO A 187 -4.99 -10.30 15.61
N ARG A 188 -6.08 -9.90 16.27
CA ARG A 188 -7.22 -10.78 16.55
C ARG A 188 -7.97 -11.13 15.27
N ASP A 189 -8.13 -10.15 14.39
CA ASP A 189 -8.81 -10.35 13.10
C ASP A 189 -8.00 -11.24 12.17
N LEU A 190 -6.66 -11.07 12.13
CA LEU A 190 -5.79 -11.97 11.36
C LEU A 190 -5.78 -13.41 11.89
N GLY A 191 -5.79 -13.59 13.22
CA GLY A 191 -5.86 -14.92 13.84
C GLY A 191 -7.24 -15.59 13.71
N ALA A 192 -8.31 -14.82 13.50
CA ALA A 192 -9.65 -15.33 13.24
C ALA A 192 -9.84 -15.74 11.76
N ASP A 193 -9.14 -15.09 10.83
CA ASP A 193 -9.23 -15.34 9.39
C ASP A 193 -8.51 -16.64 8.96
N ASP A 194 -7.51 -17.08 9.72
CA ASP A 194 -6.78 -18.34 9.45
C ASP A 194 -7.68 -19.59 9.62
N ARG A 195 -8.81 -19.47 10.35
CA ARG A 195 -9.85 -20.52 10.43
C ARG A 195 -10.92 -20.42 9.34
N ARG A 196 -10.92 -19.36 8.53
CA ARG A 196 -11.90 -19.08 7.46
C ARG A 196 -11.29 -19.13 6.07
N MET A 197 -10.09 -19.67 5.90
CA MET A 197 -9.43 -19.83 4.60
C MET A 197 -10.04 -20.97 3.74
N GLY A 198 -11.38 -20.96 3.61
CA GLY A 198 -12.18 -21.83 2.75
C GLY A 198 -13.15 -21.09 1.81
N ARG A 199 -13.30 -19.77 1.90
CA ARG A 199 -14.04 -18.98 0.88
C ARG A 199 -13.34 -17.66 0.60
N ARG A 200 -13.05 -17.45 -0.69
CA ARG A 200 -12.43 -16.25 -1.24
C ARG A 200 -13.44 -15.11 -1.22
N ASP A 201 -13.39 -14.27 -0.19
CA ASP A 201 -13.87 -12.89 -0.26
C ASP A 201 -12.85 -12.02 0.48
N GLY A 202 -12.33 -11.01 -0.20
CA GLY A 202 -11.26 -10.15 0.32
C GLY A 202 -11.69 -9.34 1.56
N PRO A 203 -10.72 -8.90 2.39
CA PRO A 203 -11.01 -8.32 3.69
C PRO A 203 -11.72 -6.95 3.58
N ARG A 204 -12.86 -6.81 4.26
CA ARG A 204 -13.40 -5.49 4.66
C ARG A 204 -12.75 -5.10 5.98
N LEU A 205 -11.85 -4.13 5.94
CA LEU A 205 -11.27 -3.53 7.14
C LEU A 205 -12.35 -2.67 7.85
N PRO A 206 -12.62 -2.85 9.15
CA PRO A 206 -13.38 -1.90 9.93
C PRO A 206 -12.46 -0.72 10.27
N ALA A 207 -12.57 0.38 9.52
CA ALA A 207 -11.92 1.64 9.87
C ALA A 207 -12.99 2.72 9.98
N THR A 208 -13.34 3.10 11.20
CA THR A 208 -14.15 4.30 11.47
C THR A 208 -13.25 5.52 11.23
N GLY A 209 -13.44 6.18 10.09
CA GLY A 209 -12.75 7.44 9.78
C GLY A 209 -13.61 8.62 10.21
N GLY A 210 -13.05 9.56 10.98
CA GLY A 210 -13.68 10.84 11.29
C GLY A 210 -13.24 11.90 10.28
N GLU A 211 -14.19 12.49 9.58
CA GLU A 211 -14.05 13.69 8.78
C GLU A 211 -14.30 14.89 9.68
N VAL A 212 -13.57 16.00 9.55
CA VAL A 212 -13.66 17.12 10.51
C VAL A 212 -13.96 18.44 9.80
N ASP A 213 -15.11 19.02 10.11
CA ASP A 213 -15.54 20.35 9.60
C ASP A 213 -14.72 21.50 10.21
N GLY A 214 -14.49 22.53 9.39
CA GLY A 214 -13.71 23.75 9.70
C GLY A 214 -14.49 24.88 10.35
#